data_AF-A0A965AK58-F1
#
_entry.id   AF-A0A965AK58-F1
#
_cell.length_a   1.000
_cell.length_b   1.000
_cell.length_c   1.000
_cell.angle_alpha   90.00
_cell.angle_beta   90.00
_cell.angle_gamma   90.00
#
_symmetry.space_group_name_H-M   'P 1'
#
loop_
_entity.id
_entity.type
_entity.pdbx_description
1 polymer ?
#
loop_
_entity_poly.entity_id
_entity_poly.type
_entity_poly.pdbx_seq_one_letter_code
_entity_poly.pdbx_strand_id
1 'polypeptide(L)'
;MGSAIGAVAGLGIQQLIPILFKGYLPMEVSFSISWTSLFMGFIIGTIVSVLFSMLPLVAIRFVPPLTVLRADAGQVRVWSKTRMVAIFLIILFPLSFAAYQTKSWLTGALFFAGLAFALGSLSAVAWLLLKAVKKFFPSQAPFVWRHALANLFRPNNQTQMLMVSIGLGAFIIATLNTVEQSMLSQVEFAGNENQSNTIMFDIQPAQKEGVIKLMEENKLPVNQVVPIITCRLSELKGKSVESLQSKRYFEKIRGKQPTTTHR
;
A
#
# COMPACT_ATOMS: atom_id res chain seq x y z
N MET A 1 20.00 -6.45 -15.22
CA MET A 1 19.95 -7.92 -15.07
C MET A 1 18.94 -8.36 -14.03
N GLY A 2 19.02 -7.90 -12.78
CA GLY A 2 18.06 -8.26 -11.72
C GLY A 2 16.58 -8.06 -12.10
N SER A 3 16.20 -6.89 -12.64
CA SER A 3 14.82 -6.63 -13.08
C SER A 3 14.34 -7.57 -14.20
N ALA A 4 15.24 -7.97 -15.11
CA ALA A 4 14.90 -8.88 -16.21
C ALA A 4 14.67 -10.31 -15.69
N ILE A 5 15.57 -10.80 -14.84
CA ILE A 5 15.44 -12.12 -14.18
C ILE A 5 14.15 -12.14 -13.33
N GLY A 6 13.88 -11.08 -12.57
CA GLY A 6 12.67 -10.96 -11.77
C GLY A 6 11.39 -10.97 -12.61
N ALA A 7 11.37 -10.29 -13.75
CA ALA A 7 10.23 -10.31 -14.67
C ALA A 7 10.01 -11.71 -15.27
N VAL A 8 11.08 -12.39 -15.70
CA VAL A 8 11.01 -13.77 -16.22
C VAL A 8 10.56 -14.76 -15.15
N ALA A 9 11.08 -14.64 -13.92
CA ALA A 9 10.66 -15.48 -12.80
C ALA A 9 9.18 -15.23 -12.45
N GLY A 10 8.73 -13.97 -12.47
CA GLY A 10 7.33 -13.59 -12.27
C GLY A 10 6.41 -14.22 -13.31
N LEU A 11 6.79 -14.19 -14.60
CA LEU A 11 6.07 -14.91 -15.66
C LEU A 11 6.02 -16.42 -15.40
N GLY A 12 7.15 -17.01 -15.01
CA GLY A 12 7.24 -18.44 -14.69
C GLY A 12 6.28 -18.82 -13.56
N ILE A 13 6.24 -18.05 -12.48
CA ILE A 13 5.32 -18.26 -11.35
C ILE A 13 3.87 -18.09 -11.80
N GLN A 14 3.56 -17.03 -12.55
CA GLN A 14 2.22 -16.77 -13.07
C GLN A 14 1.70 -17.93 -13.92
N GLN A 15 2.57 -18.62 -14.65
CA GLN A 15 2.21 -19.77 -15.48
C GLN A 15 2.20 -21.11 -14.71
N LEU A 16 2.93 -21.19 -13.59
CA LEU A 16 2.96 -22.39 -12.72
C LEU A 16 1.68 -22.53 -11.87
N ILE A 17 1.13 -21.41 -11.39
CA ILE A 17 -0.06 -21.41 -10.52
C ILE A 17 -1.27 -22.12 -11.16
N PRO A 18 -1.66 -21.84 -12.41
CA PRO A 18 -2.78 -22.53 -13.06
C PRO A 18 -2.57 -24.04 -13.15
N ILE A 19 -1.33 -24.49 -13.38
CA ILE A 19 -0.99 -25.92 -13.50
C ILE A 19 -1.17 -26.61 -12.14
N LEU A 20 -0.71 -25.97 -11.05
CA LEU A 20 -0.81 -26.51 -9.70
C LEU A 20 -2.24 -26.55 -9.17
N PHE A 21 -3.07 -25.56 -9.54
CA PHE A 21 -4.41 -25.38 -8.97
C PHE A 21 -5.57 -25.73 -9.92
N LYS A 22 -5.28 -26.29 -11.10
CA LYS A 22 -6.29 -26.68 -12.10
C LYS A 22 -7.39 -27.59 -11.53
N GLY A 23 -7.07 -28.43 -10.55
CA GLY A 23 -8.02 -29.34 -9.90
C GLY A 23 -8.92 -28.72 -8.83
N TYR A 24 -8.63 -27.48 -8.39
CA TYR A 24 -9.39 -26.77 -7.35
C TYR A 24 -10.22 -25.60 -7.89
N LEU A 25 -10.03 -25.24 -9.16
CA LEU A 25 -10.70 -24.10 -9.78
C LEU A 25 -11.97 -24.58 -10.52
N PRO A 26 -13.18 -24.17 -10.10
CA PRO A 26 -14.44 -24.56 -10.74
C PRO A 26 -14.69 -23.90 -12.12
N MET A 27 -13.79 -23.01 -12.57
CA MET A 27 -13.92 -22.24 -13.82
C MET A 27 -12.59 -22.21 -14.57
N GLU A 28 -12.63 -22.21 -15.91
CA GLU A 28 -11.43 -22.06 -16.76
C GLU A 28 -10.87 -20.63 -16.63
N VAL A 29 -9.82 -20.46 -15.85
CA VAL A 29 -9.18 -19.14 -15.68
C VAL A 29 -8.30 -18.86 -16.91
N SER A 30 -8.76 -17.97 -17.78
CA SER A 30 -8.00 -17.50 -18.94
C SER A 30 -6.99 -16.44 -18.52
N PHE A 31 -5.76 -16.87 -18.27
CA PHE A 31 -4.67 -15.95 -17.97
C PHE A 31 -4.09 -15.35 -19.25
N SER A 32 -4.28 -14.05 -19.44
CA SER A 32 -3.60 -13.28 -20.48
C SER A 32 -2.34 -12.63 -19.91
N ILE A 33 -1.25 -12.70 -20.68
CA ILE A 33 -0.03 -11.97 -20.33
C ILE A 33 -0.26 -10.49 -20.65
N SER A 34 -0.31 -9.67 -19.60
CA SER A 34 -0.32 -8.21 -19.75
C SER A 34 1.09 -7.73 -20.04
N TRP A 35 1.39 -7.49 -21.31
CA TRP A 35 2.66 -6.89 -21.74
C TRP A 35 2.92 -5.55 -21.04
N THR A 36 1.89 -4.74 -20.83
CA THR A 36 1.97 -3.47 -20.11
C THR A 36 2.51 -3.66 -18.69
N SER A 37 2.01 -4.64 -17.95
CA SER A 37 2.45 -4.93 -16.58
C SER A 37 3.91 -5.37 -16.52
N LEU A 38 4.35 -6.16 -17.51
CA LEU A 38 5.74 -6.61 -17.61
C LEU A 38 6.70 -5.45 -17.86
N PHE A 39 6.39 -4.60 -18.84
CA PHE A 39 7.20 -3.40 -19.12
C PHE A 39 7.24 -2.45 -17.92
N MET A 40 6.09 -2.25 -17.26
CA MET A 40 6.00 -1.37 -16.10
C MET A 40 6.84 -1.91 -14.93
N GLY A 41 6.76 -3.21 -14.64
CA GLY A 41 7.59 -3.86 -13.63
C GLY A 41 9.09 -3.76 -13.93
N PHE A 42 9.48 -3.97 -15.20
CA PHE A 42 10.87 -3.82 -15.63
C PHE A 42 11.41 -2.40 -15.46
N ILE A 43 10.63 -1.38 -15.86
CA ILE A 43 11.00 0.03 -15.73
C ILE A 43 11.11 0.42 -14.26
N ILE A 44 10.10 0.09 -13.44
CA ILE A 44 10.10 0.41 -12.01
C ILE A 44 11.28 -0.27 -11.31
N GLY A 45 11.51 -1.56 -11.54
CA GLY A 45 12.64 -2.28 -10.94
C GLY A 45 13.99 -1.69 -11.33
N THR A 46 14.13 -1.23 -12.57
CA THR A 46 15.34 -0.56 -13.05
C THR A 46 15.54 0.79 -12.37
N ILE A 47 14.49 1.62 -12.28
CA ILE A 47 14.56 2.92 -11.60
C ILE A 47 14.94 2.73 -10.12
N VAL A 48 14.29 1.79 -9.42
CA VAL A 48 14.60 1.48 -8.02
C VAL A 48 16.05 1.02 -7.86
N SER A 49 16.53 0.13 -8.74
CA SER A 49 17.93 -0.32 -8.70
C SER A 49 18.92 0.83 -8.88
N VAL A 50 18.65 1.74 -9.82
CA VAL A 50 19.50 2.93 -10.05
C VAL A 50 19.47 3.88 -8.86
N LEU A 51 18.27 4.19 -8.33
CA LEU A 51 18.11 5.10 -7.20
C LEU A 51 18.85 4.59 -5.95
N PHE A 52 18.69 3.32 -5.59
CA PHE A 52 19.32 2.75 -4.40
C PHE A 52 20.82 2.51 -4.56
N SER A 53 21.31 2.22 -5.78
CA SER A 53 22.74 2.10 -6.05
C SER A 53 23.45 3.46 -6.13
N MET A 54 22.74 4.52 -6.49
CA MET A 54 23.30 5.88 -6.55
C MET A 54 23.85 6.34 -5.19
N LEU A 55 23.19 5.99 -4.08
CA LEU A 55 23.60 6.40 -2.74
C LEU A 55 25.00 5.89 -2.33
N PRO A 56 25.33 4.58 -2.41
CA PRO A 56 26.68 4.09 -2.16
C PRO A 56 27.68 4.56 -3.23
N LEU A 57 27.26 4.68 -4.51
CA LEU A 57 28.14 5.14 -5.59
C LEU A 57 28.67 6.55 -5.35
N VAL A 58 27.78 7.45 -4.91
CA VAL A 58 28.11 8.83 -4.54
C VAL A 58 29.05 8.84 -3.34
N ALA A 59 28.83 7.98 -2.33
CA ALA A 59 29.70 7.92 -1.16
C ALA A 59 31.15 7.56 -1.53
N ILE A 60 31.35 6.65 -2.48
CA ILE A 60 32.69 6.21 -2.92
C ILE A 60 33.43 7.32 -3.68
N ARG A 61 32.73 8.10 -4.53
CA ARG A 61 33.33 9.18 -5.33
C ARG A 61 34.07 10.24 -4.50
N PHE A 62 33.66 10.45 -3.25
CA PHE A 62 34.21 11.51 -2.38
C PHE A 62 35.26 11.02 -1.39
N VAL A 63 35.68 9.75 -1.44
CA VAL A 63 36.76 9.23 -0.57
C VAL A 63 38.12 9.52 -1.21
N PRO A 64 38.99 10.35 -0.59
CA PRO A 64 40.33 10.60 -1.11
C PRO A 64 41.17 9.31 -1.10
N PRO A 65 41.97 9.01 -2.14
CA PRO A 65 42.78 7.77 -2.19
C PRO A 65 43.71 7.59 -0.99
N LEU A 66 44.18 8.71 -0.42
CA LEU A 66 45.11 8.75 0.71
C LEU A 66 44.48 8.31 2.05
N THR A 67 43.15 8.31 2.19
CA THR A 67 42.48 7.76 3.38
C THR A 67 42.40 6.24 3.36
N VAL A 68 42.57 5.60 2.20
CA VAL A 68 42.61 4.14 2.08
C VAL A 68 43.97 3.58 2.55
N LEU A 69 45.02 4.41 2.47
CA LEU A 69 46.39 4.07 2.91
C LEU A 69 46.63 4.35 4.40
N ARG A 70 45.77 5.11 5.08
CA ARG A 70 45.80 5.32 6.52
C ARG A 70 44.72 4.49 7.19
N ALA A 71 45.11 3.40 7.87
CA ALA A 71 44.21 2.51 8.59
C ALA A 71 43.34 3.22 9.66
N ASP A 72 43.73 4.43 10.10
CA ASP A 72 43.04 5.26 11.10
C ASP A 72 42.31 6.49 10.54
N ALA A 73 42.13 6.61 9.22
CA ALA A 73 41.34 7.71 8.68
C ALA A 73 39.83 7.49 8.99
N GLY A 74 39.35 8.12 10.07
CA GLY A 74 37.93 8.15 10.41
C GLY A 74 37.05 8.53 9.22
N GLN A 75 35.83 7.98 9.16
CA GLN A 75 34.88 8.21 8.06
C GLN A 75 34.66 9.71 7.84
N VAL A 76 35.28 10.28 6.81
CA VAL A 76 35.07 11.68 6.44
C VAL A 76 33.67 11.78 5.86
N ARG A 77 32.72 12.30 6.64
CA ARG A 77 31.32 12.49 6.20
C ARG A 77 31.27 13.65 5.21
N VAL A 78 31.61 13.38 3.96
CA VAL A 78 31.65 14.42 2.92
C VAL A 78 30.22 14.82 2.57
N TRP A 79 29.89 16.08 2.87
CA TRP A 79 28.64 16.72 2.47
C TRP A 79 28.76 17.11 1.00
N SER A 80 28.04 16.40 0.13
CA SER A 80 28.05 16.66 -1.32
C SER A 80 26.65 16.97 -1.82
N LYS A 81 26.53 17.97 -2.70
CA LYS A 81 25.28 18.32 -3.38
C LYS A 81 24.68 17.09 -4.10
N THR A 82 25.52 16.25 -4.69
CA THR A 82 25.10 15.02 -5.38
C THR A 82 24.44 14.01 -4.42
N ARG A 83 24.91 13.94 -3.17
CA ARG A 83 24.33 13.06 -2.15
C ARG A 83 22.94 13.53 -1.72
N MET A 84 22.73 14.84 -1.59
CA MET A 84 21.41 15.40 -1.30
C MET A 84 20.42 15.15 -2.44
N VAL A 85 20.86 15.30 -3.70
CA VAL A 85 20.03 14.98 -4.87
C VAL A 85 19.63 13.50 -4.88
N ALA A 86 20.57 12.59 -4.59
CA ALA A 86 20.27 11.15 -4.52
C ALA A 86 19.23 10.83 -3.43
N ILE A 87 19.41 11.38 -2.21
CA ILE A 87 18.45 11.19 -1.10
C ILE A 87 17.08 11.77 -1.46
N PHE A 88 17.05 12.97 -2.05
CA PHE A 88 15.82 13.60 -2.49
C PHE A 88 15.07 12.73 -3.51
N LEU A 89 15.77 12.18 -4.50
CA LEU A 89 15.16 11.30 -5.51
C LEU A 89 14.65 9.98 -4.90
N ILE A 90 15.37 9.39 -3.95
CA ILE A 90 14.95 8.16 -3.24
C ILE A 90 13.65 8.38 -2.46
N ILE A 91 13.41 9.60 -1.94
CA ILE A 91 12.17 9.95 -1.22
C ILE A 91 11.08 10.36 -2.21
N LEU A 92 11.42 11.17 -3.20
CA LEU A 92 10.46 11.73 -4.15
C LEU A 92 9.84 10.65 -5.04
N PHE A 93 10.63 9.67 -5.48
CA PHE A 93 10.17 8.64 -6.41
C PHE A 93 9.04 7.77 -5.82
N PRO A 94 9.18 7.12 -4.65
CA PRO A 94 8.10 6.33 -4.05
C PRO A 94 6.87 7.18 -3.70
N LEU A 95 7.06 8.43 -3.26
CA LEU A 95 5.95 9.35 -2.99
C LEU A 95 5.15 9.67 -4.26
N SER A 96 5.84 10.02 -5.34
CA SER A 96 5.23 10.34 -6.63
C SER A 96 4.56 9.11 -7.24
N PHE A 97 5.20 7.96 -7.11
CA PHE A 97 4.66 6.68 -7.56
C PHE A 97 3.41 6.27 -6.78
N ALA A 98 3.42 6.45 -5.45
CA ALA A 98 2.23 6.20 -4.62
C ALA A 98 1.08 7.13 -5.02
N ALA A 99 1.33 8.42 -5.21
CA ALA A 99 0.32 9.38 -5.66
C ALA A 99 -0.25 9.06 -7.04
N TYR A 100 0.60 8.57 -7.95
CA TYR A 100 0.18 8.07 -9.27
C TYR A 100 -0.73 6.85 -9.13
N GLN A 101 -0.34 5.87 -8.30
CA GLN A 101 -1.08 4.63 -8.11
C GLN A 101 -2.44 4.84 -7.44
N THR A 102 -2.54 5.77 -6.49
CA THR A 102 -3.78 6.11 -5.78
C THR A 102 -4.65 7.13 -6.51
N LYS A 103 -4.16 7.68 -7.64
CA LYS A 103 -4.79 8.81 -8.38
C LYS A 103 -5.09 10.04 -7.51
N SER A 104 -4.42 10.16 -6.36
CA SER A 104 -4.69 11.19 -5.36
C SER A 104 -3.43 11.48 -4.55
N TRP A 105 -2.99 12.74 -4.58
CA TRP A 105 -1.77 13.17 -3.89
C TRP A 105 -1.86 13.00 -2.37
N LEU A 106 -3.04 13.30 -1.79
CA LEU A 106 -3.26 13.15 -0.35
C LEU A 106 -3.16 11.68 0.07
N THR A 107 -3.84 10.78 -0.65
CA THR A 107 -3.85 9.35 -0.34
C THR A 107 -2.48 8.73 -0.57
N GLY A 108 -1.78 9.13 -1.63
CA GLY A 108 -0.42 8.68 -1.89
C GLY A 108 0.58 9.16 -0.84
N ALA A 109 0.46 10.42 -0.39
CA ALA A 109 1.29 10.96 0.68
C ALA A 109 1.02 10.27 2.03
N LEU A 110 -0.25 10.01 2.37
CA LEU A 110 -0.61 9.25 3.57
C LEU A 110 -0.09 7.82 3.51
N PHE A 111 -0.20 7.14 2.36
CA PHE A 111 0.37 5.82 2.17
C PHE A 111 1.89 5.81 2.34
N PHE A 112 2.60 6.75 1.69
CA PHE A 112 4.05 6.89 1.83
C PHE A 112 4.46 7.17 3.28
N ALA A 113 3.75 8.07 3.96
CA ALA A 113 3.99 8.38 5.37
C ALA A 113 3.73 7.14 6.26
N GLY A 114 2.67 6.38 6.00
CA GLY A 114 2.37 5.13 6.69
C GLY A 114 3.46 4.07 6.47
N LEU A 115 3.95 3.92 5.24
CA LEU A 115 5.05 3.01 4.91
C LEU A 115 6.35 3.41 5.61
N ALA A 116 6.69 4.71 5.58
CA ALA A 116 7.85 5.25 6.28
C ALA A 116 7.74 5.03 7.81
N PHE A 117 6.54 5.24 8.37
CA PHE A 117 6.26 4.97 9.78
C PHE A 117 6.39 3.48 10.12
N ALA A 118 5.87 2.57 9.28
CA ALA A 118 5.98 1.14 9.49
C ALA A 118 7.44 0.67 9.46
N LEU A 119 8.22 1.10 8.46
CA LEU A 119 9.65 0.79 8.36
C LEU A 119 10.45 1.40 9.52
N GLY A 120 10.11 2.63 9.92
CA GLY A 120 10.70 3.31 11.06
C GLY A 120 10.40 2.60 12.37
N SER A 121 9.16 2.16 12.58
CA SER A 121 8.73 1.37 13.73
C SER A 121 9.45 0.03 13.79
N LEU A 122 9.53 -0.70 12.68
CA LEU A 122 10.27 -1.96 12.61
C LEU A 122 11.75 -1.78 12.94
N SER A 123 12.37 -0.74 12.40
CA SER A 123 13.77 -0.38 12.68
C SER A 123 13.97 0.02 14.14
N ALA A 124 13.01 0.75 14.72
CA ALA A 124 13.03 1.16 16.13
C ALA A 124 12.87 -0.03 17.07
N VAL A 125 11.96 -0.96 16.77
CA VAL A 125 11.79 -2.21 17.53
C VAL A 125 13.05 -3.05 17.46
N ALA A 126 13.63 -3.24 16.27
CA ALA A 126 14.89 -3.98 16.12
C ALA A 126 16.03 -3.35 16.94
N TRP A 127 16.17 -2.02 16.88
CA TRP A 127 17.14 -1.29 17.68
C TRP A 127 16.88 -1.39 19.19
N LEU A 128 15.62 -1.27 19.62
CA LEU A 128 15.22 -1.40 21.03
C LEU A 128 15.48 -2.80 21.57
N LEU A 129 15.16 -3.85 20.82
CA LEU A 129 15.44 -5.23 21.20
C LEU A 129 16.93 -5.46 21.36
N LEU A 130 17.74 -5.02 20.41
CA LEU A 130 19.20 -5.09 20.51
C LEU A 130 19.69 -4.31 21.74
N LYS A 131 19.22 -3.08 21.95
CA LYS A 131 19.61 -2.27 23.10
C LYS A 131 19.18 -2.90 24.43
N ALA A 132 18.00 -3.51 24.49
CA ALA A 132 17.49 -4.20 25.66
C ALA A 132 18.34 -5.43 25.98
N VAL A 133 18.64 -6.26 24.98
CA VAL A 133 19.52 -7.43 25.16
C VAL A 133 20.92 -7.01 25.63
N LYS A 134 21.45 -5.88 25.14
CA LYS A 134 22.72 -5.33 25.63
C LYS A 134 22.63 -4.81 27.07
N LYS A 135 21.52 -4.17 27.45
CA LYS A 135 21.34 -3.53 28.77
C LYS A 135 20.99 -4.51 29.89
N PHE A 136 20.11 -5.48 29.60
CA PHE A 136 19.61 -6.46 30.57
C PHE A 136 20.43 -7.75 30.60
N PHE A 137 21.62 -7.75 29.98
CA PHE A 137 22.49 -8.91 29.97
C PHE A 137 22.97 -9.23 31.40
N PRO A 138 22.65 -10.42 31.95
CA PRO A 138 23.14 -10.79 33.27
C PRO A 138 24.63 -11.12 33.20
N SER A 139 25.44 -10.37 33.95
CA SER A 139 26.90 -10.54 34.05
C SER A 139 27.34 -11.95 34.47
N GLN A 140 26.42 -12.75 35.00
CA GLN A 140 26.61 -14.11 35.52
C GLN A 140 26.27 -15.21 34.50
N ALA A 141 25.93 -14.87 33.25
CA ALA A 141 25.58 -15.87 32.24
C ALA A 141 26.77 -16.78 31.84
N PRO A 142 26.53 -18.07 31.50
CA PRO A 142 27.56 -18.98 31.03
C PRO A 142 28.35 -18.43 29.82
N PHE A 143 29.61 -18.82 29.70
CA PHE A 143 30.54 -18.34 28.65
C PHE A 143 29.96 -18.41 27.22
N VAL A 144 29.26 -19.49 26.90
CA VAL A 144 28.62 -19.72 25.59
C VAL A 144 27.60 -18.62 25.26
N TRP A 145 26.73 -18.29 26.21
CA TRP A 145 25.71 -17.23 26.04
C TRP A 145 26.34 -15.86 25.89
N ARG A 146 27.39 -15.58 26.67
CA ARG A 146 28.13 -14.32 26.58
C ARG A 146 28.78 -14.14 25.21
N HIS A 147 29.38 -15.18 24.65
CA HIS A 147 29.98 -15.13 23.32
C HIS A 147 28.95 -15.05 22.19
N ALA A 148 27.87 -15.83 22.27
CA ALA A 148 26.81 -15.81 21.26
C ALA A 148 26.10 -14.44 21.18
N LEU A 149 25.76 -13.83 22.32
CA LEU A 149 25.13 -12.50 22.35
C LEU A 149 26.11 -11.37 22.03
N ALA A 150 27.39 -11.48 22.43
CA ALA A 150 28.39 -10.47 22.08
C ALA A 150 28.55 -10.31 20.57
N ASN A 151 28.37 -11.39 19.80
CA ASN A 151 28.37 -11.35 18.34
C ASN A 151 27.24 -10.48 17.77
N LEU A 152 26.11 -10.32 18.47
CA LEU A 152 25.00 -9.47 18.04
C LEU A 152 25.32 -7.96 18.10
N PHE A 153 26.28 -7.55 18.94
CA PHE A 153 26.61 -6.14 19.21
C PHE A 153 27.94 -5.67 18.65
N ARG A 154 28.64 -6.52 17.88
CA ARG A 154 29.97 -6.18 17.36
C ARG A 154 29.90 -4.92 16.47
N PRO A 155 30.85 -3.97 16.61
CA PRO A 155 30.95 -2.84 15.69
C PRO A 155 31.05 -3.36 14.24
N ASN A 156 30.24 -2.78 13.33
CA ASN A 156 30.04 -3.24 11.94
C ASN A 156 29.18 -4.52 11.75
N ASN A 157 28.40 -4.92 12.75
CA ASN A 157 27.51 -6.08 12.62
C ASN A 157 26.20 -5.76 11.88
N GLN A 158 25.76 -6.69 11.03
CA GLN A 158 24.58 -6.56 10.18
C GLN A 158 23.28 -7.10 10.83
N THR A 159 23.31 -7.55 12.09
CA THR A 159 22.13 -8.12 12.77
C THR A 159 20.91 -7.20 12.76
N GLN A 160 21.09 -5.89 12.94
CA GLN A 160 19.96 -4.95 12.86
C GLN A 160 19.35 -4.95 11.45
N MET A 161 20.17 -4.94 10.40
CA MET A 161 19.70 -4.99 9.02
C MET A 161 18.98 -6.32 8.72
N LEU A 162 19.54 -7.45 9.16
CA LEU A 162 18.92 -8.77 9.00
C LEU A 162 17.56 -8.85 9.71
N MET A 163 17.47 -8.35 10.94
CA MET A 163 16.23 -8.34 11.70
C MET A 163 15.16 -7.48 11.01
N VAL A 164 15.54 -6.31 10.48
CA VAL A 164 14.63 -5.45 9.69
C VAL A 164 14.23 -6.14 8.39
N SER A 165 15.14 -6.82 7.69
CA SER A 165 14.83 -7.56 6.45
C SER A 165 13.85 -8.71 6.70
N ILE A 166 14.06 -9.50 7.75
CA ILE A 166 13.15 -10.59 8.14
C ILE A 166 11.80 -10.03 8.54
N GLY A 167 11.79 -8.98 9.36
CA GLY A 167 10.57 -8.29 9.78
C GLY A 167 9.79 -7.68 8.62
N LEU A 168 10.48 -7.16 7.59
CA LEU A 168 9.87 -6.67 6.37
C LEU A 168 9.20 -7.81 5.58
N GLY A 169 9.85 -8.98 5.50
CA GLY A 169 9.25 -10.18 4.91
C GLY A 169 7.98 -10.60 5.64
N ALA A 170 8.03 -10.68 6.97
CA ALA A 170 6.85 -10.97 7.80
C ALA A 170 5.74 -9.91 7.64
N PHE A 171 6.11 -8.63 7.54
CA PHE A 171 5.18 -7.53 7.30
C PHE A 171 4.47 -7.66 5.95
N ILE A 172 5.19 -8.04 4.89
CA ILE A 172 4.60 -8.26 3.56
C ILE A 172 3.59 -9.42 3.61
N ILE A 173 3.95 -10.55 4.25
CA ILE A 173 3.06 -11.70 4.39
C ILE A 173 1.82 -11.34 5.23
N ALA A 174 2.00 -10.65 6.35
CA ALA A 174 0.90 -10.20 7.18
C ALA A 174 -0.02 -9.23 6.43
N THR A 175 0.54 -8.30 5.66
CA THR A 175 -0.22 -7.38 4.82
C THR A 175 -1.03 -8.13 3.77
N LEU A 176 -0.45 -9.16 3.14
CA LEU A 176 -1.17 -10.00 2.18
C LEU A 176 -2.38 -10.67 2.83
N ASN A 177 -2.21 -11.26 4.02
CA ASN A 177 -3.30 -11.88 4.78
C ASN A 177 -4.38 -10.86 5.15
N THR A 178 -3.99 -9.66 5.61
CA THR A 178 -4.95 -8.58 5.89
C THR A 178 -5.72 -8.16 4.63
N VAL A 179 -5.06 -8.07 3.48
CA VAL A 179 -5.72 -7.75 2.20
C VAL A 179 -6.68 -8.86 1.80
N GLU A 180 -6.29 -10.13 1.95
CA GLU A 180 -7.14 -11.30 1.70
C GLU A 180 -8.39 -11.26 2.59
N GLN A 181 -8.23 -11.11 3.90
CA GLN A 181 -9.35 -10.98 4.84
C GLN A 181 -10.23 -9.77 4.51
N SER A 182 -9.64 -8.64 4.13
CA SER A 182 -10.39 -7.45 3.74
C SER A 182 -11.21 -7.70 2.48
N MET A 183 -10.68 -8.45 1.52
CA MET A 183 -11.40 -8.84 0.31
C MET A 183 -12.52 -9.83 0.62
N LEU A 184 -12.23 -10.88 1.40
CA LEU A 184 -13.22 -11.88 1.82
C LEU A 184 -14.35 -11.24 2.60
N SER A 185 -14.05 -10.35 3.55
CA SER A 185 -15.07 -9.64 4.34
C SER A 185 -16.00 -8.77 3.47
N GLN A 186 -15.50 -8.18 2.39
CA GLN A 186 -16.32 -7.41 1.45
C GLN A 186 -17.23 -8.32 0.61
N VAL A 187 -16.75 -9.51 0.23
CA VAL A 187 -17.52 -10.51 -0.50
C VAL A 187 -18.58 -11.16 0.39
N GLU A 188 -18.22 -11.56 1.62
CA GLU A 188 -19.15 -12.11 2.60
C GLU A 188 -20.24 -11.10 2.99
N PHE A 189 -19.89 -9.82 3.15
CA PHE A 189 -20.88 -8.77 3.40
C PHE A 189 -21.90 -8.64 2.27
N ALA A 190 -21.47 -8.84 1.01
CA ALA A 190 -22.37 -8.88 -0.14
C ALA A 190 -23.23 -10.17 -0.21
N GLY A 191 -22.84 -11.24 0.51
CA GLY A 191 -23.53 -12.53 0.55
C GLY A 191 -24.43 -12.77 1.77
N ASN A 192 -24.61 -11.78 2.65
CA ASN A 192 -25.49 -11.92 3.82
C ASN A 192 -26.96 -12.15 3.40
N GLU A 193 -27.64 -13.11 4.04
CA GLU A 193 -28.96 -13.69 3.66
C GLU A 193 -30.11 -12.68 3.44
N ASN A 194 -29.96 -11.44 3.89
CA ASN A 194 -31.01 -10.42 3.84
C ASN A 194 -30.81 -9.35 2.74
N GLN A 195 -29.80 -9.49 1.87
CA GLN A 195 -29.59 -8.57 0.75
C GLN A 195 -29.97 -9.22 -0.56
N SER A 196 -31.04 -8.72 -1.19
CA SER A 196 -31.46 -9.18 -2.52
C SER A 196 -30.42 -8.75 -3.55
N ASN A 197 -29.75 -9.70 -4.20
CA ASN A 197 -28.84 -9.44 -5.33
C ASN A 197 -29.62 -9.14 -6.64
N THR A 198 -30.94 -8.94 -6.56
CA THR A 198 -31.79 -8.61 -7.69
C THR A 198 -32.85 -7.63 -7.24
N ILE A 199 -32.95 -6.50 -7.95
CA ILE A 199 -33.95 -5.46 -7.71
C ILE A 199 -34.75 -5.31 -9.00
N MET A 200 -36.06 -5.48 -8.87
CA MET A 200 -37.01 -5.20 -9.96
C MET A 200 -37.61 -3.81 -9.70
N PHE A 201 -37.50 -2.92 -10.68
CA PHE A 201 -38.02 -1.55 -10.61
C PHE A 201 -39.05 -1.34 -11.73
N ASP A 202 -39.81 -0.25 -11.64
CA ASP A 202 -40.87 0.10 -12.61
C ASP A 202 -42.04 -0.91 -12.67
N ILE A 203 -42.42 -1.48 -11.53
CA ILE A 203 -43.64 -2.28 -11.41
C ILE A 203 -44.82 -1.32 -11.20
N GLN A 204 -45.73 -1.23 -12.17
CA GLN A 204 -46.93 -0.41 -11.99
C GLN A 204 -47.88 -1.03 -10.96
N PRO A 205 -48.70 -0.22 -10.23
CA PRO A 205 -49.58 -0.72 -9.18
C PRO A 205 -50.51 -1.86 -9.60
N ALA A 206 -51.01 -1.83 -10.85
CA ALA A 206 -51.88 -2.85 -11.41
C ALA A 206 -51.16 -4.17 -11.77
N GLN A 207 -49.83 -4.16 -11.91
CA GLN A 207 -49.03 -5.33 -12.28
C GLN A 207 -48.42 -6.03 -11.06
N LYS A 208 -48.42 -5.37 -9.90
CA LYS A 208 -47.78 -5.83 -8.67
C LYS A 208 -48.18 -7.26 -8.32
N GLU A 209 -49.49 -7.55 -8.23
CA GLU A 209 -49.96 -8.89 -7.86
C GLU A 209 -49.55 -9.96 -8.88
N GLY A 210 -49.47 -9.61 -10.18
CA GLY A 210 -49.03 -10.52 -11.24
C GLY A 210 -47.55 -10.87 -11.14
N VAL A 211 -46.70 -9.88 -10.88
CA VAL A 211 -45.25 -10.08 -10.72
C VAL A 211 -44.94 -10.91 -9.47
N ILE A 212 -45.65 -10.68 -8.36
CA ILE A 212 -45.47 -11.48 -7.13
C ILE A 212 -45.81 -12.95 -7.38
N LYS A 213 -46.95 -13.23 -8.03
CA LYS A 213 -47.32 -14.61 -8.39
C LYS A 213 -46.30 -15.28 -9.30
N LEU A 214 -45.80 -14.57 -10.31
CA LEU A 214 -44.77 -15.10 -11.21
C LEU A 214 -43.48 -15.48 -10.47
N MET A 215 -43.08 -14.69 -9.46
CA MET A 215 -41.91 -14.99 -8.62
C MET A 215 -42.15 -16.22 -7.75
N GLU A 216 -43.32 -16.31 -7.12
CA GLU A 216 -43.72 -17.47 -6.31
C GLU A 216 -43.77 -18.77 -7.14
N GLU A 217 -44.34 -18.72 -8.35
CA GLU A 217 -44.40 -19.86 -9.29
C GLU A 217 -43.00 -20.36 -9.69
N ASN A 218 -42.04 -19.45 -9.82
CA ASN A 218 -40.64 -19.77 -10.15
C ASN A 218 -39.77 -20.05 -8.90
N LYS A 219 -40.37 -20.13 -7.70
CA LYS A 219 -39.69 -20.37 -6.42
C LYS A 219 -38.62 -19.30 -6.09
N LEU A 220 -38.85 -18.06 -6.53
CA LEU A 220 -38.00 -16.92 -6.21
C LEU A 220 -38.57 -16.18 -5.00
N PRO A 221 -37.82 -16.06 -3.87
CA PRO A 221 -38.32 -15.40 -2.68
C PRO A 221 -38.46 -13.89 -2.90
N VAL A 222 -39.64 -13.34 -2.57
CA VAL A 222 -39.89 -11.89 -2.59
C VAL A 222 -39.59 -11.32 -1.20
N ASN A 223 -38.40 -10.76 -1.02
CA ASN A 223 -37.98 -10.26 0.29
C ASN A 223 -38.68 -8.96 0.71
N GLN A 224 -38.82 -7.99 -0.22
CA GLN A 224 -39.42 -6.68 0.07
C GLN A 224 -40.13 -6.11 -1.17
N VAL A 225 -41.28 -5.47 -0.95
CA VAL A 225 -42.00 -4.68 -1.97
C VAL A 225 -42.18 -3.27 -1.42
N VAL A 226 -41.42 -2.32 -1.98
CA VAL A 226 -41.42 -0.92 -1.53
C VAL A 226 -41.87 0.01 -2.66
N PRO A 227 -42.82 0.93 -2.41
CA PRO A 227 -43.22 1.90 -3.42
C PRO A 227 -42.14 2.96 -3.61
N ILE A 228 -41.92 3.38 -4.86
CA ILE A 228 -41.08 4.54 -5.17
C ILE A 228 -41.93 5.79 -5.01
N ILE A 229 -41.69 6.57 -3.96
CA ILE A 229 -42.37 7.84 -3.70
C ILE A 229 -41.43 8.99 -4.08
N THR A 230 -41.84 9.82 -5.03
CA THR A 230 -41.14 11.06 -5.38
C THR A 230 -41.50 12.17 -4.39
N CYS A 231 -40.57 12.49 -3.50
CA CYS A 231 -40.70 13.60 -2.56
C CYS A 231 -39.77 14.76 -2.97
N ARG A 232 -40.24 16.01 -2.80
CA ARG A 232 -39.39 17.20 -2.91
C ARG A 232 -39.02 17.68 -1.50
N LEU A 233 -37.73 17.77 -1.21
CA LEU A 233 -37.24 18.34 0.04
C LEU A 233 -37.37 19.86 0.01
N SER A 234 -38.23 20.43 0.86
CA SER A 234 -38.45 21.88 0.95
C SER A 234 -37.49 22.54 1.94
N GLU A 235 -37.31 21.94 3.12
CA GLU A 235 -36.48 22.47 4.20
C GLU A 235 -35.66 21.38 4.88
N LEU A 236 -34.44 21.73 5.30
CA LEU A 236 -33.57 20.88 6.11
C LEU A 236 -33.20 21.63 7.39
N LYS A 237 -33.64 21.12 8.55
CA LYS A 237 -33.40 21.74 9.88
C LYS A 237 -33.81 23.22 9.93
N GLY A 238 -35.00 23.54 9.39
CA GLY A 238 -35.58 24.89 9.38
C GLY A 238 -34.91 25.87 8.40
N LYS A 239 -34.15 25.37 7.41
CA LYS A 239 -33.58 26.19 6.32
C LYS A 239 -34.05 25.67 4.97
N SER A 240 -34.59 26.55 4.12
CA SER A 240 -35.02 26.17 2.76
C SER A 240 -33.85 25.58 1.96
N VAL A 241 -34.14 24.57 1.16
CA VAL A 241 -33.15 23.89 0.31
C VAL A 241 -32.55 24.85 -0.72
N GLU A 242 -33.32 25.83 -1.24
CA GLU A 242 -32.77 26.88 -2.11
C GLU A 242 -31.67 27.69 -1.41
N SER A 243 -31.83 28.00 -0.12
CA SER A 243 -30.82 28.74 0.67
C SER A 243 -29.55 27.94 0.93
N LEU A 244 -29.65 26.60 0.99
CA LEU A 244 -28.52 25.70 1.21
C LEU A 244 -27.77 25.42 -0.10
N GLN A 245 -28.49 25.26 -1.21
CA GLN A 245 -27.89 25.10 -2.53
C GLN A 245 -27.13 26.35 -2.96
N SER A 246 -27.69 27.55 -2.73
CA SER A 246 -26.98 28.79 -3.04
C SER A 246 -25.70 28.94 -2.21
N LYS A 247 -25.72 28.64 -0.90
CA LYS A 247 -24.51 28.67 -0.05
C LYS A 247 -23.44 27.68 -0.50
N ARG A 248 -23.81 26.42 -0.77
CA ARG A 248 -22.87 25.39 -1.22
C ARG A 248 -22.30 25.68 -2.62
N TYR A 249 -23.11 26.30 -3.48
CA TYR A 249 -22.69 26.76 -4.80
C TYR A 249 -21.74 27.96 -4.69
N PHE A 250 -22.05 28.94 -3.83
CA PHE A 250 -21.17 30.08 -3.55
C PHE A 250 -19.84 29.67 -2.89
N GLU A 251 -19.84 28.71 -1.97
CA GLU A 251 -18.62 28.21 -1.31
C GLU A 251 -17.70 27.47 -2.31
N LYS A 252 -18.29 26.76 -3.28
CA LYS A 252 -17.56 26.12 -4.39
C LYS A 252 -16.98 27.13 -5.39
N ILE A 253 -17.61 28.29 -5.57
CA ILE A 253 -17.09 29.40 -6.40
C ILE A 253 -16.01 30.19 -5.65
N ARG A 254 -16.17 30.38 -4.33
CA ARG A 254 -15.19 31.09 -3.48
C ARG A 254 -13.86 30.36 -3.34
N GLY A 255 -13.84 29.03 -3.48
CA GLY A 255 -12.62 28.22 -3.53
C GLY A 255 -11.86 28.28 -4.87
N LYS A 256 -12.34 29.04 -5.87
CA LYS A 256 -11.77 29.05 -7.22
C LYS A 256 -11.52 30.42 -7.85
N GLN A 257 -11.58 31.52 -7.10
CA GLN A 257 -11.17 32.83 -7.64
C GLN A 257 -10.01 33.45 -6.86
N PRO A 258 -8.91 33.83 -7.54
CA PRO A 258 -7.83 34.58 -6.92
C PRO A 258 -8.31 35.99 -6.60
N THR A 259 -7.99 36.44 -5.40
CA THR A 259 -8.12 37.83 -4.97
C THR A 259 -7.39 38.76 -5.93
N THR A 260 -8.12 39.64 -6.62
CA THR A 260 -7.56 40.87 -7.18
C THR A 260 -8.40 42.05 -6.71
N THR A 261 -7.95 42.61 -5.60
CA THR A 261 -8.15 43.99 -5.19
C THR A 261 -7.77 44.91 -6.34
N HIS A 262 -8.58 45.92 -6.67
CA HIS A 262 -8.08 47.22 -7.08
C HIS A 262 -9.11 48.32 -6.78
N ARG A 263 -8.57 49.42 -6.27
CA ARG A 263 -9.19 50.74 -6.07
C ARG A 263 -9.71 51.31 -7.38
#